data_AF-A0A4S8ESY3-F1
#
_entry.id   AF-A0A4S8ESY3-F1
#
_cell.length_a   1.000
_cell.length_b   1.000
_cell.length_c   1.000
_cell.angle_alpha   90.00
_cell.angle_beta   90.00
_cell.angle_gamma   90.00
#
_symmetry.space_group_name_H-M   'P 1'
#
loop_
_entity.id
_entity.type
_entity.pdbx_description
1 polymer ?
#
loop_
_entity_poly.entity_id
_entity_poly.type
_entity_poly.pdbx_seq_one_letter_code
_entity_poly.pdbx_strand_id
1 'polypeptide(L)'
;MRHLISSLATLAGLLALTPAHAQPSPSLVITFSPYFAASATPVPVGPWALFLSIVAIGTALLIGKRKGAGHWMSLPALAALLVMGAISLPQASLAERLQRTISLQTSPAHINLETQTSEQVLVRNDTSQPVRLESLAIDGAQENLRLFAPENTPESTACQSGAVLSAGQACVIEVVASPNFALQEGDVVKVQLKDLHPTQASLGYDQIYYHLARKQPDLNRFEPSDPNYVRQIERTELKRAQDYCEDTGRGKAINHEQRTVSLIEGTGFECTIGDDAVLADKLKTVVVGPNGQLYLTDGHHTFTTLWELSDGGPELPVFVRVAANFSQTNSLASFWRLMQDNQFVWLFDAQGQAITAAQLPERLGLDTMADDPYRSLVYLTRDMGYDNANVQEFAEFYWGLWLRQQGIDIHRYNLQDLSPAAVIVNGSAETIDASTSATSYVAAVRDAALAMRQATPGSLIYPGVTTDQLGQNTAPMKQKDWDDLLKEEVWQDDARESDNRYRNGGKAWYATGYRLCGAPATNGQCWLEQIIVNHQLSQ
;
A
#
# COMPACT_ATOMS: atom_id res chain seq x y z
N MET A 1 59.50 0.93 44.03
CA MET A 1 60.73 0.15 43.79
C MET A 1 60.40 -1.00 42.84
N ARG A 2 61.23 -1.18 41.81
CA ARG A 2 61.37 -2.37 40.93
C ARG A 2 60.30 -2.62 39.85
N HIS A 3 60.66 -2.14 38.66
CA HIS A 3 60.63 -2.77 37.33
C HIS A 3 59.84 -4.07 37.13
N LEU A 4 59.04 -4.09 36.05
CA LEU A 4 59.25 -5.02 34.93
C LEU A 4 58.54 -4.50 33.67
N ILE A 5 59.37 -4.15 32.69
CA ILE A 5 59.01 -3.77 31.32
C ILE A 5 58.99 -5.07 30.51
N SER A 6 57.86 -5.41 29.89
CA SER A 6 57.79 -6.46 28.87
C SER A 6 57.67 -5.82 27.49
N SER A 7 58.73 -5.97 26.72
CA SER A 7 58.83 -5.57 25.31
C SER A 7 57.96 -6.48 24.44
N LEU A 8 56.98 -5.91 23.76
CA LEU A 8 56.28 -6.55 22.64
C LEU A 8 56.73 -5.86 21.34
N ALA A 9 57.46 -6.60 20.52
CA ALA A 9 57.94 -6.19 19.22
C ALA A 9 56.77 -6.02 18.25
N THR A 10 56.56 -4.80 17.76
CA THR A 10 55.69 -4.49 16.63
C THR A 10 56.31 -5.02 15.34
N LEU A 11 55.76 -6.11 14.82
CA LEU A 11 56.03 -6.59 13.47
C LEU A 11 55.20 -5.73 12.49
N ALA A 12 55.82 -4.72 11.88
CA ALA A 12 55.20 -3.93 10.83
C ALA A 12 55.13 -4.78 9.54
N GLY A 13 53.98 -5.42 9.31
CA GLY A 13 53.66 -6.00 8.01
C GLY A 13 53.37 -4.90 7.01
N LEU A 14 54.27 -4.69 6.04
CA LEU A 14 53.95 -3.94 4.83
C LEU A 14 52.92 -4.75 4.03
N LEU A 15 51.64 -4.44 4.22
CA LEU A 15 50.61 -4.75 3.23
C LEU A 15 50.87 -3.85 2.02
N ALA A 16 51.33 -4.45 0.92
CA ALA A 16 51.33 -3.80 -0.38
C ALA A 16 49.87 -3.50 -0.75
N LEU A 17 49.44 -2.25 -0.54
CA LEU A 17 48.22 -1.72 -1.12
C LEU A 17 48.40 -1.74 -2.63
N THR A 18 47.83 -2.74 -3.28
CA THR A 18 47.56 -2.67 -4.72
C THR A 18 46.69 -1.43 -4.94
N PRO A 19 47.04 -0.52 -5.87
CA PRO A 19 46.18 0.62 -6.16
C PRO A 19 44.85 0.08 -6.65
N ALA A 20 43.79 0.31 -5.87
CA ALA A 20 42.43 0.14 -6.34
C ALA A 20 42.31 0.93 -7.64
N HIS A 21 42.14 0.23 -8.76
CA HIS A 21 41.84 0.89 -10.02
C HIS A 21 40.52 1.63 -9.78
N ALA A 22 40.58 2.97 -9.77
CA ALA A 22 39.39 3.79 -9.70
C ALA A 22 38.49 3.36 -10.86
N GLN A 23 37.34 2.77 -10.55
CA GLN A 23 36.36 2.48 -11.57
C GLN A 23 36.01 3.80 -12.26
N PRO A 24 35.98 3.85 -13.60
CA PRO A 24 35.61 5.07 -14.31
C PRO A 24 34.23 5.52 -13.83
N SER A 25 34.10 6.82 -13.53
CA SER A 25 32.80 7.40 -13.16
C SER A 25 31.77 7.08 -14.25
N PRO A 26 30.56 6.64 -13.89
CA PRO A 26 29.54 6.33 -14.88
C PRO A 26 29.19 7.58 -15.69
N SER A 27 28.84 7.39 -16.95
CA SER A 27 28.43 8.49 -17.83
C SER A 27 27.19 8.13 -18.63
N LEU A 28 26.29 9.09 -18.81
CA LEU A 28 25.20 8.96 -19.77
C LEU A 28 25.79 9.21 -21.15
N VAL A 29 25.68 8.21 -22.02
CA VAL A 29 26.16 8.22 -23.40
C VAL A 29 24.97 8.23 -24.35
N ILE A 30 24.95 9.21 -25.24
CA ILE A 30 23.91 9.38 -26.26
C ILE A 30 24.56 9.26 -27.62
N THR A 31 24.18 8.23 -28.38
CA THR A 31 24.55 8.11 -29.79
C THR A 31 23.44 8.70 -30.65
N PHE A 32 23.83 9.49 -31.63
CA PHE A 32 22.89 10.13 -32.56
C PHE A 32 23.49 10.23 -33.96
N SER A 33 22.62 10.36 -34.96
CA SER A 33 23.00 10.52 -36.37
C SER A 33 22.26 11.70 -36.99
N PRO A 34 22.82 12.38 -38.01
CA PRO A 34 22.07 13.37 -38.79
C PRO A 34 20.82 12.74 -39.39
N TYR A 35 19.67 13.37 -39.17
CA TYR A 35 18.40 12.90 -39.70
C TYR A 35 18.02 13.66 -40.97
N PHE A 36 18.17 12.99 -42.11
CA PHE A 36 17.65 13.49 -43.38
C PHE A 36 16.28 12.85 -43.60
N ALA A 37 15.21 13.62 -43.40
CA ALA A 37 13.89 13.17 -43.81
C ALA A 37 13.96 12.85 -45.31
N ALA A 38 13.60 11.61 -45.69
CA ALA A 38 13.39 11.30 -47.09
C ALA A 38 12.41 12.34 -47.62
N SER A 39 12.83 13.14 -48.61
CA SER A 39 11.91 14.07 -49.28
C SER A 39 10.70 13.24 -49.68
N ALA A 40 9.56 13.47 -49.04
CA ALA A 40 8.31 12.94 -49.53
C ALA A 40 8.21 13.51 -50.94
N THR A 41 8.51 12.68 -51.95
CA THR A 41 8.18 13.03 -53.32
C THR A 41 6.69 13.30 -53.26
N PRO A 42 6.22 14.53 -53.53
CA PRO A 42 4.79 14.76 -53.59
C PRO A 42 4.28 13.74 -54.60
N VAL A 43 3.50 12.77 -54.14
CA VAL A 43 2.75 11.92 -55.05
C VAL A 43 1.93 12.93 -55.83
N PRO A 44 2.13 13.07 -57.16
CA PRO A 44 1.30 13.97 -57.92
C PRO A 44 -0.10 13.46 -57.71
N VAL A 45 -0.91 14.25 -57.02
CA VAL A 45 -2.35 14.07 -57.01
C VAL A 45 -2.77 14.19 -58.46
N GLY A 46 -2.86 13.04 -59.12
CA GLY A 46 -3.51 12.94 -60.41
C GLY A 46 -4.93 13.53 -60.29
N PRO A 47 -5.54 13.92 -61.42
CA PRO A 47 -6.78 14.71 -61.47
C PRO A 47 -8.01 14.14 -60.74
N TRP A 48 -7.88 12.97 -60.10
CA TRP A 48 -8.88 12.30 -59.30
C TRP A 48 -9.03 12.84 -57.85
N ALA A 49 -8.07 13.60 -57.31
CA ALA A 49 -8.19 14.17 -55.96
C ALA A 49 -9.20 15.33 -55.85
N LEU A 50 -9.66 15.88 -56.99
CA LEU A 50 -10.75 16.86 -57.05
C LEU A 50 -12.16 16.23 -57.01
N PHE A 51 -12.27 14.89 -57.06
CA PHE A 51 -13.57 14.21 -57.03
C PHE A 51 -14.09 13.89 -55.62
N LEU A 52 -13.24 13.94 -54.58
CA LEU A 52 -13.66 13.62 -53.21
C LEU A 52 -14.14 14.83 -52.38
N SER A 53 -13.86 16.07 -52.81
CA SER A 53 -14.40 17.28 -52.19
C SER A 53 -15.82 17.65 -52.70
N ILE A 54 -16.28 17.07 -53.82
CA ILE A 54 -17.62 17.31 -54.37
C ILE A 54 -18.67 16.36 -53.75
N VAL A 55 -18.27 15.19 -53.23
CA VAL A 55 -19.20 14.25 -52.59
C VAL A 55 -19.50 14.61 -51.13
N ALA A 56 -18.62 15.36 -50.45
CA ALA A 56 -18.85 15.82 -49.07
C ALA A 56 -19.78 17.04 -48.96
N ILE A 57 -20.08 17.74 -50.06
CA ILE A 57 -21.01 18.88 -50.09
C ILE A 57 -22.44 18.43 -50.52
N GLY A 58 -22.59 17.24 -51.12
CA GLY A 58 -23.87 16.70 -51.58
C GLY A 58 -24.73 16.02 -50.50
N THR A 59 -24.14 15.57 -49.39
CA THR A 59 -24.86 14.82 -48.34
C THR A 59 -25.45 15.71 -47.23
N ALA A 60 -25.15 17.01 -47.20
CA ALA A 60 -25.74 17.95 -46.24
C ALA A 60 -27.11 18.53 -46.67
N LEU A 61 -27.60 18.22 -47.88
CA LEU A 61 -28.82 18.81 -48.45
C LEU A 61 -30.06 17.89 -48.43
N LEU A 62 -30.00 16.70 -47.84
CA LEU A 62 -31.13 15.74 -47.83
C LEU A 62 -31.74 15.39 -46.46
N ILE A 63 -31.34 16.06 -45.36
CA ILE A 63 -31.98 15.85 -44.03
C ILE A 63 -32.70 17.13 -43.54
N GLY A 64 -32.84 18.15 -44.39
CA GLY A 64 -33.51 19.40 -44.05
C GLY A 64 -35.04 19.40 -44.25
N LYS A 65 -35.81 18.45 -43.69
CA LYS A 65 -37.28 18.60 -43.53
C LYS A 65 -37.85 17.76 -42.37
N ARG A 66 -37.78 18.26 -41.13
CA ARG A 66 -38.89 18.13 -40.16
C ARG A 66 -39.03 19.40 -39.32
N LYS A 67 -40.28 19.81 -39.15
CA LYS A 67 -40.79 21.11 -38.68
C LYS A 67 -40.93 21.19 -37.16
N GLY A 68 -40.73 22.41 -36.64
CA GLY A 68 -41.42 23.00 -35.47
C GLY A 68 -40.66 22.93 -34.15
N ALA A 69 -40.69 23.91 -33.24
CA ALA A 69 -41.20 25.29 -33.23
C ALA A 69 -40.61 26.00 -31.97
N GLY A 70 -40.40 27.32 -32.03
CA GLY A 70 -40.15 28.20 -30.86
C GLY A 70 -38.69 28.70 -30.75
N HIS A 71 -38.34 29.86 -31.31
CA HIS A 71 -38.32 31.20 -30.67
C HIS A 71 -37.39 31.31 -29.45
N TRP A 72 -36.49 32.28 -29.27
CA TRP A 72 -35.90 33.37 -30.08
C TRP A 72 -34.61 33.79 -29.32
N MET A 73 -33.69 34.39 -30.08
CA MET A 73 -32.43 35.07 -29.71
C MET A 73 -32.32 35.69 -28.31
N SER A 74 -31.15 35.55 -27.66
CA SER A 74 -30.13 36.62 -27.59
C SER A 74 -28.98 36.27 -26.63
N LEU A 75 -27.75 36.21 -27.17
CA LEU A 75 -26.52 36.49 -26.42
C LEU A 75 -26.54 37.97 -25.99
N PRO A 76 -26.01 38.30 -24.80
CA PRO A 76 -24.67 38.89 -24.84
C PRO A 76 -23.74 38.35 -23.75
N ALA A 77 -22.45 38.51 -24.07
CA ALA A 77 -21.31 38.29 -23.21
C ALA A 77 -21.47 38.95 -21.82
N LEU A 78 -21.02 38.25 -20.79
CA LEU A 78 -20.35 38.88 -19.66
C LEU A 78 -19.32 37.91 -19.08
N ALA A 79 -18.09 38.38 -19.03
CA ALA A 79 -17.00 37.79 -18.28
C ALA A 79 -17.37 37.67 -16.79
N ALA A 80 -17.11 36.52 -16.18
CA ALA A 80 -17.06 36.38 -14.73
C ALA A 80 -16.08 35.26 -14.34
N LEU A 81 -14.94 35.71 -13.81
CA LEU A 81 -14.19 35.11 -12.72
C LEU A 81 -13.69 33.66 -12.90
N LEU A 82 -12.49 33.57 -13.49
CA LEU A 82 -11.42 32.69 -13.00
C LEU A 82 -11.15 33.03 -11.52
N VAL A 83 -11.82 32.33 -10.60
CA VAL A 83 -11.33 32.21 -9.23
C VAL A 83 -10.34 31.06 -9.21
N MET A 84 -9.08 31.41 -9.02
CA MET A 84 -8.00 30.50 -8.71
C MET A 84 -8.37 29.70 -7.47
N GLY A 85 -8.65 28.42 -7.67
CA GLY A 85 -8.58 27.38 -6.65
C GLY A 85 -7.54 26.38 -7.08
N ALA A 86 -6.29 26.82 -7.23
CA ALA A 86 -5.16 25.91 -7.25
C ALA A 86 -5.11 25.26 -5.86
N ILE A 87 -5.77 24.12 -5.71
CA ILE A 87 -5.50 23.20 -4.62
C ILE A 87 -4.10 22.68 -4.94
N SER A 88 -3.10 23.32 -4.34
CA SER A 88 -1.74 22.79 -4.29
C SER A 88 -1.82 21.45 -3.56
N LEU A 89 -1.87 20.37 -4.33
CA LEU A 89 -1.54 19.04 -3.83
C LEU A 89 -0.08 19.11 -3.34
N PRO A 90 0.21 18.77 -2.09
CA PRO A 90 1.60 18.65 -1.66
C PRO A 90 2.14 17.36 -2.27
N GLN A 91 2.78 17.47 -3.43
CA GLN A 91 3.65 16.43 -3.97
C GLN A 91 4.77 16.19 -2.95
N ALA A 92 4.69 15.09 -2.21
CA ALA A 92 5.78 14.67 -1.36
C ALA A 92 6.91 14.11 -2.25
N SER A 93 8.11 14.68 -2.09
CA SER A 93 9.41 14.20 -2.57
C SER A 93 9.88 14.50 -4.01
N LEU A 94 9.65 15.72 -4.51
CA LEU A 94 10.70 16.34 -5.36
C LEU A 94 11.74 16.98 -4.42
N ALA A 95 12.68 16.16 -3.94
CA ALA A 95 14.03 16.70 -3.76
C ALA A 95 14.38 17.39 -5.08
N GLU A 96 14.79 18.65 -5.03
CA GLU A 96 15.11 19.47 -6.21
C GLU A 96 16.13 18.71 -7.07
N ARG A 97 15.64 17.99 -8.10
CA ARG A 97 16.50 17.13 -8.93
C ARG A 97 17.47 18.04 -9.65
N LEU A 98 18.76 17.73 -9.58
CA LEU A 98 19.77 18.50 -10.28
C LEU A 98 19.45 18.45 -11.77
N GLN A 99 19.17 19.61 -12.36
CA GLN A 99 18.93 19.73 -13.79
C GLN A 99 20.27 20.01 -14.49
N ARG A 100 20.73 19.06 -15.31
CA ARG A 100 21.93 19.20 -16.14
C ARG A 100 21.58 19.17 -17.62
N THR A 101 22.43 19.75 -18.47
CA THR A 101 22.23 19.76 -19.92
C THR A 101 23.37 19.04 -20.62
N ILE A 102 23.04 18.15 -21.54
CA ILE A 102 23.98 17.56 -22.49
C ILE A 102 23.72 18.12 -23.89
N SER A 103 24.74 18.74 -24.48
CA SER A 103 24.70 19.31 -25.82
C SER A 103 25.12 18.28 -26.87
N LEU A 104 24.23 17.98 -27.81
CA LEU A 104 24.54 17.12 -28.95
C LEU A 104 25.27 17.95 -30.01
N GLN A 105 26.61 17.84 -30.03
CA GLN A 105 27.48 18.46 -31.05
C GLN A 105 28.26 17.39 -31.83
N THR A 106 28.80 16.40 -31.11
CA THR A 106 29.52 15.24 -31.67
C THR A 106 28.95 13.95 -31.10
N SER A 107 28.84 12.91 -31.92
CA SER A 107 28.32 11.59 -31.52
C SER A 107 29.49 10.62 -31.30
N PRO A 108 29.56 9.90 -30.17
CA PRO A 108 28.66 9.98 -29.01
C PRO A 108 28.85 11.25 -28.18
N ALA A 109 27.76 11.78 -27.64
CA ALA A 109 27.80 12.78 -26.58
C ALA A 109 27.80 12.07 -25.21
N HIS A 110 28.56 12.58 -24.25
CA HIS A 110 28.63 12.02 -22.90
C HIS A 110 28.55 13.09 -21.81
N ILE A 111 27.97 12.74 -20.66
CA ILE A 111 28.00 13.53 -19.43
C ILE A 111 28.22 12.60 -18.24
N ASN A 112 29.11 12.97 -17.32
CA ASN A 112 29.36 12.19 -16.11
C ASN A 112 28.14 12.24 -15.19
N LEU A 113 27.83 11.11 -14.56
CA LEU A 113 26.67 10.94 -13.68
C LEU A 113 27.09 10.91 -12.21
N GLU A 114 26.19 11.39 -11.35
CA GLU A 114 26.32 11.16 -9.91
C GLU A 114 25.76 9.78 -9.57
N THR A 115 26.44 9.02 -8.70
CA THR A 115 26.00 7.66 -8.35
C THR A 115 25.00 7.60 -7.21
N GLN A 116 24.82 8.68 -6.45
CA GLN A 116 24.00 8.68 -5.23
C GLN A 116 22.82 9.66 -5.29
N THR A 117 22.75 10.50 -6.31
CA THR A 117 21.71 11.52 -6.46
C THR A 117 21.05 11.41 -7.83
N SER A 118 19.73 11.24 -7.82
CA SER A 118 18.93 11.30 -9.04
C SER A 118 18.98 12.69 -9.67
N GLU A 119 18.99 12.73 -11.00
CA GLU A 119 19.14 13.95 -11.78
C GLU A 119 18.26 13.93 -13.03
N GLN A 120 17.88 15.13 -13.50
CA GLN A 120 17.21 15.29 -14.79
C GLN A 120 18.21 15.84 -15.80
N VAL A 121 18.36 15.14 -16.93
CA VAL A 121 19.26 15.54 -18.00
C VAL A 121 18.44 16.04 -19.20
N LEU A 122 18.62 17.32 -19.51
CA LEU A 122 18.11 17.95 -20.72
C LEU A 122 19.06 17.62 -21.88
N VAL A 123 18.59 16.86 -22.86
CA VAL A 123 19.35 16.50 -24.06
C VAL A 123 18.98 17.48 -25.17
N ARG A 124 19.90 18.39 -25.52
CA ARG A 124 19.63 19.46 -26.49
C ARG A 124 20.40 19.25 -27.80
N ASN A 125 19.72 19.35 -28.94
CA ASN A 125 20.35 19.33 -30.24
C ASN A 125 21.00 20.69 -30.55
N ASP A 126 22.32 20.79 -30.37
CA ASP A 126 23.12 21.97 -30.67
C ASP A 126 23.78 21.92 -32.05
N THR A 127 23.44 20.91 -32.87
CA THR A 127 23.85 20.87 -34.27
C THR A 127 22.97 21.78 -35.12
N SER A 128 23.42 22.06 -36.35
CA SER A 128 22.65 22.86 -37.31
C SER A 128 21.58 22.07 -38.08
N GLN A 129 21.47 20.76 -37.86
CA GLN A 129 20.57 19.87 -38.60
C GLN A 129 19.70 19.06 -37.63
N PRO A 130 18.55 18.51 -38.07
CA PRO A 130 17.84 17.53 -37.28
C PRO A 130 18.72 16.30 -37.00
N VAL A 131 18.62 15.75 -35.80
CA VAL A 131 19.33 14.52 -35.40
C VAL A 131 18.33 13.46 -34.94
N ARG A 132 18.64 12.19 -35.20
CA ARG A 132 17.93 11.04 -34.65
C ARG A 132 18.76 10.47 -33.49
N LEU A 133 18.14 10.29 -32.34
CA LEU A 133 18.75 9.58 -31.21
C LEU A 133 18.77 8.10 -31.54
N GLU A 134 19.94 7.49 -31.63
CA GLU A 134 20.08 6.06 -31.93
C GLU A 134 20.04 5.24 -30.64
N SER A 135 20.78 5.65 -29.61
CA SER A 135 20.75 5.02 -28.29
C SER A 135 20.98 6.02 -27.16
N LEU A 136 20.45 5.67 -25.99
CA LEU A 136 20.70 6.32 -24.71
C LEU A 136 21.09 5.21 -23.73
N ALA A 137 22.27 5.30 -23.14
CA ALA A 137 22.80 4.26 -22.26
C ALA A 137 23.65 4.87 -21.16
N ILE A 138 23.75 4.17 -20.03
CA ILE A 138 24.75 4.46 -19.00
C ILE A 138 25.98 3.60 -19.31
N ASP A 139 27.11 4.24 -19.56
CA ASP A 139 28.42 3.59 -19.68
C ASP A 139 29.12 3.56 -18.32
N GLY A 140 29.81 2.46 -18.03
CA GLY A 140 30.25 2.08 -16.68
C GLY A 140 29.15 1.32 -15.94
N ALA A 141 29.36 0.02 -15.70
CA ALA A 141 28.40 -0.84 -15.03
C ALA A 141 28.10 -0.31 -13.61
N GLN A 142 26.86 0.10 -13.37
CA GLN A 142 26.37 0.53 -12.06
C GLN A 142 24.98 -0.05 -11.84
N GLU A 143 24.86 -1.00 -10.91
CA GLU A 143 23.58 -1.68 -10.62
C GLU A 143 22.53 -0.74 -10.01
N ASN A 144 22.96 0.42 -9.51
CA ASN A 144 22.15 1.41 -8.80
C ASN A 144 21.73 2.63 -9.64
N LEU A 145 22.07 2.70 -10.93
CA LEU A 145 21.66 3.78 -11.84
C LEU A 145 20.79 3.26 -12.97
N ARG A 146 19.69 3.96 -13.27
CA ARG A 146 18.78 3.61 -14.38
C ARG A 146 18.21 4.84 -15.06
N LEU A 147 17.84 4.66 -16.33
CA LEU A 147 17.25 5.71 -17.16
C LEU A 147 15.73 5.56 -17.20
N PHE A 148 15.00 6.67 -17.00
CA PHE A 148 13.54 6.71 -17.08
C PHE A 148 13.06 7.89 -17.92
N ALA A 149 11.88 7.73 -18.51
CA ALA A 149 11.13 8.86 -19.04
C ALA A 149 10.54 9.68 -17.87
N PRO A 150 10.60 11.01 -17.89
CA PRO A 150 10.11 11.80 -16.76
C PRO A 150 8.60 11.68 -16.57
N GLU A 151 8.18 11.45 -15.32
CA GLU A 151 6.77 11.47 -14.93
C GLU A 151 6.19 12.86 -15.20
N ASN A 152 5.09 12.94 -15.96
CA ASN A 152 4.41 14.17 -16.41
C ASN A 152 5.01 14.92 -17.61
N THR A 153 6.05 14.39 -18.24
CA THR A 153 6.48 14.91 -19.55
C THR A 153 5.70 14.20 -20.65
N PRO A 154 5.06 14.93 -21.60
CA PRO A 154 4.46 14.27 -22.75
C PRO A 154 5.47 13.32 -23.40
N GLU A 155 5.04 12.11 -23.79
CA GLU A 155 5.94 11.12 -24.41
C GLU A 155 6.71 11.69 -25.62
N SER A 156 6.11 12.66 -26.32
CA SER A 156 6.73 13.39 -27.43
C SER A 156 7.96 14.24 -27.04
N THR A 157 8.15 14.50 -25.76
CA THR A 157 9.23 15.34 -25.20
C THR A 157 10.21 14.55 -24.32
N ALA A 158 9.91 13.29 -24.01
CA ALA A 158 10.85 12.39 -23.33
C ALA A 158 11.90 11.86 -24.33
N CYS A 159 13.15 11.76 -23.89
CA CYS A 159 14.18 11.17 -24.74
C CYS A 159 13.98 9.66 -24.85
N GLN A 160 13.99 9.16 -26.08
CA GLN A 160 13.90 7.74 -26.39
C GLN A 160 14.68 7.43 -27.67
N SER A 161 15.11 6.18 -27.82
CA SER A 161 15.71 5.72 -29.07
C SER A 161 14.72 5.91 -30.23
N GLY A 162 15.22 6.41 -31.35
CA GLY A 162 14.44 6.76 -32.54
C GLY A 162 13.82 8.16 -32.54
N ALA A 163 13.85 8.90 -31.42
CA ALA A 163 13.36 10.27 -31.37
C ALA A 163 14.18 11.19 -32.30
N VAL A 164 13.49 12.12 -32.96
CA VAL A 164 14.12 13.11 -33.84
C VAL A 164 14.04 14.49 -33.19
N LEU A 165 15.18 15.14 -33.01
CA LEU A 165 15.28 16.50 -32.47
C LEU A 165 15.71 17.45 -33.58
N SER A 166 14.92 18.48 -33.88
CA SER A 166 15.33 19.59 -34.75
C SER A 166 16.42 20.42 -34.09
N ALA A 167 17.13 21.24 -34.87
CA ALA A 167 18.14 22.15 -34.34
C ALA A 167 17.53 23.04 -33.23
N GLY A 168 18.19 23.09 -32.08
CA GLY A 168 17.74 23.82 -30.88
C GLY A 168 16.65 23.14 -30.06
N GLN A 169 16.06 22.03 -30.52
CA GLN A 169 15.10 21.26 -29.71
C GLN A 169 15.81 20.43 -28.63
N ALA A 170 15.08 20.15 -27.56
CA ALA A 170 15.54 19.29 -26.48
C ALA A 170 14.48 18.26 -26.10
N CYS A 171 14.95 17.16 -25.52
CA CYS A 171 14.14 16.21 -24.78
C CYS A 171 14.70 16.05 -23.37
N VAL A 172 13.93 15.43 -22.47
CA VAL A 172 14.37 15.19 -21.09
C VAL A 172 14.47 13.69 -20.82
N ILE A 173 15.51 13.29 -20.10
CA ILE A 173 15.67 11.94 -19.55
C ILE A 173 15.98 12.04 -18.06
N GLU A 174 15.42 11.13 -17.27
CA GLU A 174 15.75 11.02 -15.86
C GLU A 174 16.82 9.96 -15.65
N VAL A 175 17.84 10.28 -14.87
CA VAL A 175 18.79 9.32 -14.34
C VAL A 175 18.44 9.15 -12.87
N VAL A 176 17.92 7.99 -12.53
CA VAL A 176 17.52 7.68 -11.16
C VAL A 176 18.63 6.89 -10.50
N ALA A 177 19.04 7.35 -9.32
CA ALA A 177 19.96 6.65 -8.44
C ALA A 177 19.17 6.01 -7.30
N SER A 178 19.21 4.68 -7.20
CA SER A 178 18.57 3.96 -6.11
C SER A 178 19.34 2.68 -5.78
N PRO A 179 19.68 2.44 -4.49
CA PRO A 179 20.27 1.16 -4.07
C PRO A 179 19.30 -0.01 -4.30
N ASN A 180 17.99 0.25 -4.37
CA ASN A 180 16.98 -0.79 -4.51
C ASN A 180 17.05 -1.53 -5.85
N PHE A 181 17.68 -0.93 -6.87
CA PHE A 181 17.82 -1.57 -8.17
C PHE A 181 18.66 -2.84 -8.17
N ALA A 182 19.57 -3.00 -7.19
CA ALA A 182 20.41 -4.18 -7.05
C ALA A 182 19.72 -5.31 -6.25
N LEU A 183 18.58 -5.02 -5.59
CA LEU A 183 17.89 -5.99 -4.75
C LEU A 183 17.36 -7.17 -5.56
N GLN A 184 17.42 -8.35 -4.97
CA GLN A 184 16.94 -9.60 -5.53
C GLN A 184 15.76 -10.14 -4.72
N GLU A 185 15.00 -11.06 -5.30
CA GLU A 185 13.96 -11.78 -4.58
C GLU A 185 14.56 -12.49 -3.35
N GLY A 186 13.91 -12.31 -2.19
CA GLY A 186 14.36 -12.85 -0.92
C GLY A 186 15.20 -11.88 -0.09
N ASP A 187 15.74 -10.80 -0.68
CA ASP A 187 16.50 -9.80 0.07
C ASP A 187 15.63 -9.15 1.15
N VAL A 188 16.24 -8.89 2.30
CA VAL A 188 15.64 -8.17 3.43
C VAL A 188 16.17 -6.75 3.47
N VAL A 189 15.26 -5.79 3.55
CA VAL A 189 15.60 -4.36 3.57
C VAL A 189 14.97 -3.71 4.78
N LYS A 190 15.78 -2.95 5.52
CA LYS A 190 15.28 -2.05 6.56
C LYS A 190 14.85 -0.74 5.91
N VAL A 191 13.61 -0.34 6.16
CA VAL A 191 12.98 0.85 5.57
C VAL A 191 12.24 1.62 6.64
N GLN A 192 11.87 2.87 6.36
CA GLN A 192 10.86 3.57 7.16
C GLN A 192 9.50 3.33 6.52
N LEU A 193 8.42 3.42 7.31
CA LEU A 193 7.08 3.24 6.78
C LEU A 193 6.74 4.19 5.62
N LYS A 194 7.24 5.43 5.65
CA LYS A 194 7.06 6.42 4.57
C LYS A 194 7.72 6.05 3.24
N ASP A 195 8.67 5.12 3.25
CA ASP A 195 9.39 4.69 2.05
C ASP A 195 8.55 3.70 1.22
N LEU A 196 7.41 3.25 1.76
CA LEU A 196 6.54 2.23 1.17
C LEU A 196 5.36 2.84 0.43
N HIS A 197 5.20 2.45 -0.84
CA HIS A 197 4.05 2.82 -1.67
C HIS A 197 2.97 1.73 -1.60
N PRO A 198 1.73 2.01 -1.16
CA PRO A 198 0.64 1.04 -1.15
C PRO A 198 0.30 0.47 -2.53
N THR A 199 -0.24 -0.74 -2.56
CA THR A 199 -0.74 -1.40 -3.78
C THR A 199 -2.22 -1.78 -3.68
N GLN A 200 -2.93 -1.21 -2.73
CA GLN A 200 -4.38 -1.31 -2.58
C GLN A 200 -4.95 0.07 -2.21
N ALA A 201 -6.18 0.37 -2.61
CA ALA A 201 -6.79 1.68 -2.35
C ALA A 201 -7.53 1.75 -1.00
N SER A 202 -7.90 0.60 -0.43
CA SER A 202 -8.74 0.52 0.76
C SER A 202 -8.18 -0.41 1.82
N LEU A 203 -8.67 -0.24 3.04
CA LEU A 203 -8.38 -1.03 4.23
C LEU A 203 -9.71 -1.40 4.89
N GLY A 204 -9.70 -2.37 5.79
CA GLY A 204 -10.81 -2.58 6.72
C GLY A 204 -10.49 -1.84 8.00
N TYR A 205 -11.10 -0.67 8.22
CA TYR A 205 -10.71 0.16 9.35
C TYR A 205 -10.93 -0.53 10.69
N ASP A 206 -11.93 -1.40 10.84
CA ASP A 206 -12.18 -2.04 12.14
C ASP A 206 -11.08 -3.02 12.56
N GLN A 207 -10.37 -3.60 11.60
CA GLN A 207 -9.17 -4.38 11.90
C GLN A 207 -8.08 -3.47 12.49
N ILE A 208 -7.90 -2.27 11.95
CA ILE A 208 -6.91 -1.29 12.42
C ILE A 208 -7.33 -0.72 13.77
N TYR A 209 -8.59 -0.30 13.89
CA TYR A 209 -9.18 0.23 15.12
C TYR A 209 -9.14 -0.75 16.29
N TYR A 210 -9.36 -2.04 16.03
CA TYR A 210 -9.10 -3.10 17.02
C TYR A 210 -7.67 -2.99 17.58
N HIS A 211 -6.68 -2.96 16.69
CA HIS A 211 -5.28 -2.88 17.12
C HIS A 211 -4.96 -1.55 17.80
N LEU A 212 -5.43 -0.41 17.28
CA LEU A 212 -5.17 0.90 17.84
C LEU A 212 -5.77 1.06 19.24
N ALA A 213 -7.01 0.63 19.46
CA ALA A 213 -7.63 0.67 20.78
C ALA A 213 -6.90 -0.23 21.78
N ARG A 214 -6.58 -1.47 21.39
CA ARG A 214 -5.89 -2.41 22.27
C ARG A 214 -4.46 -1.96 22.61
N LYS A 215 -3.75 -1.37 21.65
CA LYS A 215 -2.31 -1.03 21.77
C LYS A 215 -2.07 0.39 22.29
N GLN A 216 -3.10 1.23 22.41
CA GLN A 216 -3.04 2.55 23.03
C GLN A 216 -3.99 2.66 24.24
N PRO A 217 -3.78 1.85 25.29
CA PRO A 217 -4.65 1.81 26.46
C PRO A 217 -4.58 3.09 27.30
N ASP A 218 -5.62 3.35 28.09
CA ASP A 218 -5.48 4.24 29.26
C ASP A 218 -4.73 3.48 30.37
N LEU A 219 -3.43 3.77 30.51
CA LEU A 219 -2.57 3.16 31.53
C LEU A 219 -2.86 3.63 32.95
N ASN A 220 -3.74 4.61 33.14
CA ASN A 220 -4.17 5.08 34.46
C ASN A 220 -5.55 4.52 34.86
N ARG A 221 -6.15 3.62 34.04
CA ARG A 221 -7.47 3.04 34.34
C ARG A 221 -7.50 2.26 35.65
N PHE A 222 -6.42 1.56 35.97
CA PHE A 222 -6.28 0.81 37.20
C PHE A 222 -5.15 1.40 38.05
N GLU A 223 -5.38 1.50 39.36
CA GLU A 223 -4.33 1.88 40.30
C GLU A 223 -3.29 0.75 40.44
N PRO A 224 -2.01 1.03 40.75
CA PRO A 224 -0.98 0.00 40.89
C PRO A 224 -1.29 -1.12 41.91
N SER A 225 -2.18 -0.86 42.87
CA SER A 225 -2.65 -1.84 43.85
C SER A 225 -3.76 -2.76 43.34
N ASP A 226 -4.41 -2.45 42.23
CA ASP A 226 -5.48 -3.23 41.64
C ASP A 226 -4.92 -4.50 40.95
N PRO A 227 -5.48 -5.71 41.19
CA PRO A 227 -5.06 -6.94 40.51
C PRO A 227 -5.13 -6.90 38.97
N ASN A 228 -5.87 -5.95 38.39
CA ASN A 228 -5.99 -5.74 36.95
C ASN A 228 -4.89 -4.85 36.36
N TYR A 229 -4.15 -4.09 37.17
CA TYR A 229 -3.09 -3.18 36.72
C TYR A 229 -2.06 -3.88 35.81
N VAL A 230 -1.44 -4.94 36.34
CA VAL A 230 -0.43 -5.70 35.58
C VAL A 230 -1.06 -6.42 34.38
N ARG A 231 -2.29 -6.93 34.53
CA ARG A 231 -2.99 -7.66 33.46
C ARG A 231 -3.25 -6.77 32.25
N GLN A 232 -3.67 -5.53 32.48
CA GLN A 232 -3.89 -4.56 31.41
C GLN A 232 -2.57 -4.31 30.70
N ILE A 233 -1.55 -3.86 31.43
CA ILE A 233 -0.21 -3.54 30.88
C ILE A 233 0.35 -4.68 30.02
N GLU A 234 0.30 -5.92 30.51
CA GLU A 234 0.81 -7.09 29.76
C GLU A 234 0.01 -7.39 28.47
N ARG A 235 -1.30 -7.13 28.47
CA ARG A 235 -2.21 -7.43 27.34
C ARG A 235 -2.30 -6.32 26.31
N THR A 236 -1.80 -5.14 26.64
CA THR A 236 -1.86 -3.92 25.83
C THR A 236 -0.48 -3.40 25.47
N GLU A 237 0.30 -2.88 26.44
CA GLU A 237 1.61 -2.27 26.18
C GLU A 237 2.65 -3.31 25.78
N LEU A 238 2.81 -4.38 26.57
CA LEU A 238 3.70 -5.49 26.20
C LEU A 238 3.24 -6.14 24.89
N LYS A 239 1.93 -6.27 24.67
CA LYS A 239 1.42 -6.80 23.40
C LYS A 239 1.77 -5.90 22.21
N ARG A 240 1.77 -4.57 22.37
CA ARG A 240 2.23 -3.64 21.32
C ARG A 240 3.70 -3.88 20.97
N ALA A 241 4.58 -4.00 21.97
CA ALA A 241 6.00 -4.31 21.76
C ALA A 241 6.20 -5.69 21.12
N GLN A 242 5.46 -6.70 21.61
CA GLN A 242 5.48 -8.07 21.08
C GLN A 242 5.09 -8.09 19.60
N ASP A 243 3.98 -7.46 19.24
CA ASP A 243 3.51 -7.41 17.85
C ASP A 243 4.51 -6.70 16.97
N TYR A 244 5.09 -5.59 17.43
CA TYR A 244 6.12 -4.89 16.65
C TYR A 244 7.36 -5.76 16.41
N CYS A 245 7.86 -6.50 17.41
CA CYS A 245 8.95 -7.46 17.22
C CYS A 245 8.55 -8.57 16.23
N GLU A 246 7.33 -9.10 16.30
CA GLU A 246 6.84 -10.15 15.39
C GLU A 246 6.69 -9.64 13.95
N ASP A 247 6.03 -8.49 13.78
CA ASP A 247 5.75 -7.84 12.49
C ASP A 247 7.03 -7.38 11.79
N THR A 248 8.11 -7.17 12.54
CA THR A 248 9.44 -6.82 12.01
C THR A 248 10.38 -8.03 11.93
N GLY A 249 9.88 -9.26 12.11
CA GLY A 249 10.67 -10.50 12.00
C GLY A 249 11.76 -10.64 13.07
N ARG A 250 11.67 -9.87 14.16
CA ARG A 250 12.63 -9.84 15.27
C ARG A 250 12.20 -10.72 16.46
N GLY A 251 11.19 -11.56 16.26
CA GLY A 251 10.75 -12.55 17.24
C GLY A 251 9.86 -11.93 18.33
N LYS A 252 10.17 -12.17 19.60
CA LYS A 252 9.34 -11.75 20.73
C LYS A 252 9.92 -10.55 21.46
N ALA A 253 9.08 -9.80 22.16
CA ALA A 253 9.52 -8.79 23.11
C ALA A 253 9.93 -9.45 24.43
N ILE A 254 11.09 -9.03 24.95
CA ILE A 254 11.66 -9.40 26.24
C ILE A 254 12.11 -8.13 26.98
N ASN A 255 12.49 -8.28 28.25
CA ASN A 255 12.97 -7.17 29.08
C ASN A 255 12.02 -5.96 29.11
N HIS A 256 10.70 -6.25 29.15
CA HIS A 256 9.67 -5.22 29.17
C HIS A 256 9.73 -4.40 30.45
N GLU A 257 9.86 -3.10 30.27
CA GLU A 257 9.76 -2.10 31.31
C GLU A 257 8.37 -1.44 31.23
N GLN A 258 7.60 -1.59 32.30
CA GLN A 258 6.22 -1.09 32.33
C GLN A 258 6.16 0.42 32.16
N ARG A 259 5.27 0.88 31.28
CA ARG A 259 4.97 2.30 31.01
C ARG A 259 6.10 3.07 30.33
N THR A 260 7.09 2.39 29.75
CA THR A 260 8.22 3.03 29.07
C THR A 260 8.34 2.63 27.59
N VAL A 261 7.42 1.79 27.07
CA VAL A 261 7.50 1.32 25.68
C VAL A 261 7.33 2.47 24.69
N SER A 262 8.32 2.63 23.81
CA SER A 262 8.27 3.47 22.62
C SER A 262 8.80 2.70 21.41
N LEU A 263 7.95 2.49 20.40
CA LEU A 263 8.35 1.76 19.20
C LEU A 263 9.36 2.54 18.35
N ILE A 264 9.14 3.85 18.17
CA ILE A 264 10.01 4.73 17.37
C ILE A 264 11.39 4.94 18.00
N GLU A 265 11.46 5.07 19.33
CA GLU A 265 12.72 5.20 20.06
C GLU A 265 13.41 3.84 20.31
N GLY A 266 12.67 2.74 20.18
CA GLY A 266 13.16 1.39 20.47
C GLY A 266 13.50 1.18 21.95
N THR A 267 12.71 1.75 22.86
CA THR A 267 12.95 1.71 24.31
C THR A 267 11.82 1.01 25.06
N GLY A 268 12.13 0.54 26.28
CA GLY A 268 11.17 -0.15 27.17
C GLY A 268 10.94 -1.63 26.83
N PHE A 269 11.65 -2.17 25.86
CA PHE A 269 11.68 -3.59 25.50
C PHE A 269 12.92 -3.90 24.65
N GLU A 270 13.22 -5.19 24.49
CA GLU A 270 14.17 -5.70 23.51
C GLU A 270 13.47 -6.78 22.66
N CYS A 271 13.83 -6.90 21.39
CA CYS A 271 13.40 -8.04 20.59
C CYS A 271 14.40 -9.20 20.73
N THR A 272 13.91 -10.44 20.75
CA THR A 272 14.75 -11.65 20.89
C THR A 272 15.75 -11.86 19.76
N ILE A 273 15.52 -11.24 18.60
CA ILE A 273 16.35 -11.35 17.39
C ILE A 273 16.77 -9.94 17.00
N GLY A 274 18.07 -9.77 16.74
CA GLY A 274 18.65 -8.50 16.29
C GLY A 274 18.33 -8.18 14.83
N ASP A 275 18.57 -6.93 14.45
CA ASP A 275 18.34 -6.42 13.09
C ASP A 275 19.14 -7.18 12.00
N ASP A 276 20.26 -7.82 12.36
CA ASP A 276 21.13 -8.59 11.45
C ASP A 276 20.67 -10.04 11.22
N ALA A 277 19.69 -10.52 11.98
CA ALA A 277 19.22 -11.91 11.95
C ALA A 277 17.70 -12.04 11.75
N VAL A 278 17.06 -10.98 11.23
CA VAL A 278 15.62 -10.91 10.99
C VAL A 278 15.11 -12.11 10.20
N LEU A 279 13.98 -12.68 10.65
CA LEU A 279 13.35 -13.84 10.02
C LEU A 279 12.59 -13.44 8.75
N ALA A 280 13.24 -13.60 7.59
CA ALA A 280 12.73 -13.16 6.30
C ALA A 280 11.34 -13.76 5.93
N ASP A 281 11.05 -14.99 6.35
CA ASP A 281 9.76 -15.66 6.09
C ASP A 281 8.59 -15.07 6.89
N LYS A 282 8.87 -14.23 7.89
CA LYS A 282 7.87 -13.52 8.70
C LYS A 282 7.60 -12.10 8.22
N LEU A 283 8.39 -11.60 7.28
CA LEU A 283 8.30 -10.22 6.83
C LEU A 283 7.21 -10.00 5.81
N LYS A 284 6.65 -8.79 5.87
CA LYS A 284 5.82 -8.22 4.83
C LYS A 284 6.63 -8.01 3.56
N THR A 285 5.97 -8.13 2.41
CA THR A 285 6.65 -8.18 1.13
C THR A 285 6.50 -6.91 0.32
N VAL A 286 7.55 -6.58 -0.43
CA VAL A 286 7.57 -5.48 -1.39
C VAL A 286 8.00 -5.95 -2.78
N VAL A 287 7.57 -5.22 -3.81
CA VAL A 287 8.15 -5.30 -5.15
C VAL A 287 8.95 -4.04 -5.42
N VAL A 288 10.16 -4.19 -5.96
CA VAL A 288 10.93 -3.05 -6.45
C VAL A 288 10.39 -2.66 -7.82
N GLY A 289 9.78 -1.47 -7.92
CA GLY A 289 9.23 -0.96 -9.16
C GLY A 289 10.16 0.02 -9.88
N PRO A 290 9.65 0.69 -10.94
CA PRO A 290 10.31 1.82 -11.59
C PRO A 290 10.78 2.87 -10.58
N ASN A 291 11.83 3.60 -10.92
CA ASN A 291 12.50 4.57 -10.04
C ASN A 291 13.07 4.00 -8.72
N GLY A 292 13.01 2.68 -8.52
CA GLY A 292 13.52 2.01 -7.32
C GLY A 292 12.56 2.13 -6.14
N GLN A 293 11.32 2.54 -6.40
CA GLN A 293 10.25 2.63 -5.40
C GLN A 293 9.89 1.23 -4.89
N LEU A 294 9.69 1.11 -3.58
CA LEU A 294 9.20 -0.12 -2.95
C LEU A 294 7.68 -0.09 -2.89
N TYR A 295 7.04 -1.02 -3.58
CA TYR A 295 5.59 -1.19 -3.61
C TYR A 295 5.19 -2.28 -2.63
N LEU A 296 4.46 -1.92 -1.57
CA LEU A 296 4.03 -2.83 -0.51
C LEU A 296 2.97 -3.80 -1.04
N THR A 297 3.26 -5.10 -1.04
CA THR A 297 2.38 -6.15 -1.58
C THR A 297 1.59 -6.90 -0.51
N ASP A 298 2.14 -7.01 0.71
CA ASP A 298 1.44 -7.51 1.90
C ASP A 298 1.69 -6.54 3.06
N GLY A 299 0.79 -6.49 4.03
CA GLY A 299 1.01 -5.80 5.30
C GLY A 299 0.35 -4.43 5.43
N HIS A 300 -0.52 -4.00 4.51
CA HIS A 300 -1.13 -2.68 4.57
C HIS A 300 -1.87 -2.42 5.89
N HIS A 301 -2.67 -3.37 6.41
CA HIS A 301 -3.31 -3.19 7.73
C HIS A 301 -2.29 -3.15 8.88
N THR A 302 -1.26 -3.99 8.86
CA THR A 302 -0.20 -4.02 9.88
C THR A 302 0.57 -2.72 9.90
N PHE A 303 1.08 -2.29 8.75
CA PHE A 303 1.91 -1.11 8.61
C PHE A 303 1.11 0.19 8.73
N THR A 304 -0.15 0.24 8.31
CA THR A 304 -1.04 1.36 8.66
C THR A 304 -1.35 1.38 10.15
N THR A 305 -1.52 0.23 10.82
CA THR A 305 -1.64 0.23 12.29
C THR A 305 -0.40 0.85 12.94
N LEU A 306 0.80 0.45 12.52
CA LEU A 306 2.05 1.02 13.03
C LEU A 306 2.22 2.52 12.68
N TRP A 307 1.73 2.93 11.52
CA TRP A 307 1.69 4.34 11.11
C TRP A 307 0.83 5.20 12.03
N GLU A 308 -0.31 4.67 12.48
CA GLU A 308 -1.32 5.40 13.25
C GLU A 308 -1.11 5.34 14.78
N LEU A 309 -0.17 4.51 15.27
CA LEU A 309 0.18 4.50 16.69
C LEU A 309 0.83 5.82 17.11
N SER A 310 0.51 6.30 18.31
CA SER A 310 1.08 7.54 18.87
C SER A 310 2.62 7.53 18.98
N ASP A 311 3.21 6.36 19.15
CA ASP A 311 4.65 6.10 19.23
C ASP A 311 5.19 5.40 17.99
N GLY A 312 4.42 5.41 16.89
CA GLY A 312 4.80 4.92 15.58
C GLY A 312 5.04 6.06 14.59
N GLY A 313 4.41 5.98 13.42
CA GLY A 313 4.44 7.05 12.42
C GLY A 313 5.35 6.80 11.21
N PRO A 314 5.44 7.78 10.28
CA PRO A 314 6.12 7.63 8.99
C PRO A 314 7.59 7.23 9.08
N GLU A 315 8.28 7.66 10.13
CA GLU A 315 9.72 7.40 10.35
C GLU A 315 9.97 6.05 11.04
N LEU A 316 8.93 5.30 11.43
CA LEU A 316 9.11 4.03 12.15
C LEU A 316 9.86 3.02 11.28
N PRO A 317 11.00 2.48 11.76
CA PRO A 317 11.75 1.50 11.01
C PRO A 317 11.04 0.15 11.01
N VAL A 318 10.88 -0.43 9.84
CA VAL A 318 10.38 -1.79 9.63
C VAL A 318 11.31 -2.56 8.69
N PHE A 319 11.07 -3.86 8.58
CA PHE A 319 11.78 -4.73 7.66
C PHE A 319 10.80 -5.29 6.65
N VAL A 320 11.22 -5.33 5.39
CA VAL A 320 10.46 -5.92 4.29
C VAL A 320 11.31 -6.92 3.54
N ARG A 321 10.66 -7.94 2.99
CA ARG A 321 11.29 -8.90 2.08
C ARG A 321 10.92 -8.56 0.64
N VAL A 322 11.89 -8.59 -0.26
CA VAL A 322 11.64 -8.39 -1.69
C VAL A 322 10.98 -9.65 -2.26
N ALA A 323 9.76 -9.52 -2.77
CA ALA A 323 9.05 -10.59 -3.48
C ALA A 323 9.41 -10.63 -4.96
N ALA A 324 9.68 -9.48 -5.58
CA ALA A 324 10.20 -9.41 -6.94
C ALA A 324 10.88 -8.07 -7.21
N ASN A 325 11.74 -8.03 -8.22
CA ASN A 325 12.31 -6.79 -8.74
C ASN A 325 11.87 -6.56 -10.20
N PHE A 326 10.92 -5.64 -10.39
CA PHE A 326 10.38 -5.23 -11.68
C PHE A 326 10.87 -3.85 -12.13
N SER A 327 11.94 -3.35 -11.52
CA SER A 327 12.49 -2.03 -11.83
C SER A 327 13.08 -1.90 -13.24
N GLN A 328 13.28 -3.03 -13.97
CA GLN A 328 13.77 -3.03 -15.36
C GLN A 328 12.65 -2.85 -16.40
N THR A 329 11.41 -2.67 -15.95
CA THR A 329 10.29 -2.49 -16.86
C THR A 329 10.39 -1.18 -17.63
N ASN A 330 10.25 -1.27 -18.96
CA ASN A 330 10.44 -0.13 -19.87
C ASN A 330 9.27 0.88 -19.86
N SER A 331 8.18 0.61 -19.13
CA SER A 331 7.04 1.52 -18.97
C SER A 331 6.24 1.21 -17.70
N LEU A 332 5.56 2.21 -17.15
CA LEU A 332 4.61 2.03 -16.04
C LEU A 332 3.47 1.06 -16.41
N ALA A 333 3.01 1.08 -17.67
CA ALA A 333 1.96 0.16 -18.13
C ALA A 333 2.41 -1.31 -18.07
N SER A 334 3.67 -1.60 -18.44
CA SER A 334 4.24 -2.93 -18.32
C SER A 334 4.45 -3.34 -16.86
N PHE A 335 4.91 -2.40 -16.02
CA PHE A 335 5.04 -2.61 -14.57
C PHE A 335 3.71 -3.02 -13.93
N TRP A 336 2.64 -2.23 -14.12
CA TRP A 336 1.34 -2.51 -13.52
C TRP A 336 0.68 -3.76 -14.08
N ARG A 337 0.99 -4.16 -15.31
CA ARG A 337 0.58 -5.47 -15.84
C ARG A 337 1.27 -6.60 -15.09
N LEU A 338 2.59 -6.54 -14.89
CA LEU A 338 3.31 -7.54 -14.09
C LEU A 338 2.81 -7.59 -12.64
N MET A 339 2.52 -6.45 -12.02
CA MET A 339 1.93 -6.41 -10.68
C MET A 339 0.59 -7.15 -10.62
N GLN A 340 -0.29 -6.99 -11.62
CA GLN A 340 -1.57 -7.69 -11.69
C GLN A 340 -1.40 -9.19 -11.99
N ASP A 341 -0.57 -9.53 -12.97
CA ASP A 341 -0.33 -10.92 -13.39
C ASP A 341 0.26 -11.78 -12.25
N ASN A 342 1.01 -11.15 -11.34
CA ASN A 342 1.59 -11.79 -10.15
C ASN A 342 0.78 -11.56 -8.86
N GLN A 343 -0.42 -10.97 -8.94
CA GLN A 343 -1.29 -10.70 -7.79
C GLN A 343 -0.64 -9.86 -6.68
N PHE A 344 0.18 -8.87 -7.06
CA PHE A 344 0.86 -7.94 -6.14
C PHE A 344 0.13 -6.61 -5.95
N VAL A 345 -1.03 -6.42 -6.59
CA VAL A 345 -1.81 -5.20 -6.54
C VAL A 345 -3.31 -5.51 -6.51
N TRP A 346 -4.03 -4.74 -5.70
CA TRP A 346 -5.49 -4.76 -5.61
C TRP A 346 -6.07 -3.47 -6.19
N LEU A 347 -6.61 -3.56 -7.40
CA LEU A 347 -7.15 -2.42 -8.15
C LEU A 347 -8.67 -2.31 -8.03
N PHE A 348 -9.18 -2.37 -6.80
CA PHE A 348 -10.56 -2.00 -6.48
C PHE A 348 -10.62 -0.97 -5.36
N ASP A 349 -11.59 -0.07 -5.43
CA ASP A 349 -11.89 0.87 -4.35
C ASP A 349 -12.70 0.22 -3.20
N ALA A 350 -13.00 1.01 -2.17
CA ALA A 350 -13.77 0.55 -1.02
C ALA A 350 -15.22 0.14 -1.35
N GLN A 351 -15.76 0.56 -2.49
CA GLN A 351 -17.08 0.17 -2.98
C GLN A 351 -17.02 -1.12 -3.81
N GLY A 352 -15.82 -1.67 -4.03
CA GLY A 352 -15.60 -2.85 -4.86
C GLY A 352 -15.65 -2.56 -6.36
N GLN A 353 -15.46 -1.29 -6.77
CA GLN A 353 -15.37 -0.90 -8.18
C GLN A 353 -13.92 -0.92 -8.65
N ALA A 354 -13.71 -1.34 -9.90
CA ALA A 354 -12.38 -1.37 -10.49
C ALA A 354 -11.82 0.05 -10.62
N ILE A 355 -10.54 0.20 -10.29
CA ILE A 355 -9.77 1.45 -10.42
C ILE A 355 -8.54 1.25 -11.30
N THR A 356 -7.92 2.34 -11.69
CA THR A 356 -6.59 2.33 -12.32
C THR A 356 -5.50 2.46 -11.25
N ALA A 357 -4.28 2.00 -11.56
CA ALA A 357 -3.16 2.12 -10.64
C ALA A 357 -2.79 3.56 -10.28
N ALA A 358 -3.12 4.54 -11.14
CA ALA A 358 -2.93 5.97 -10.85
C ALA A 358 -3.86 6.51 -9.76
N GLN A 359 -4.88 5.75 -9.35
CA GLN A 359 -5.79 6.09 -8.26
C GLN A 359 -5.37 5.44 -6.93
N LEU A 360 -4.28 4.67 -6.91
CA LEU A 360 -3.73 4.15 -5.68
C LEU A 360 -3.16 5.30 -4.83
N PRO A 361 -3.25 5.20 -3.49
CA PRO A 361 -2.69 6.20 -2.61
C PRO A 361 -1.16 6.19 -2.68
N GLU A 362 -0.55 7.37 -2.58
CA GLU A 362 0.91 7.55 -2.66
C GLU A 362 1.64 7.12 -1.38
N ARG A 363 0.91 6.98 -0.26
CA ARG A 363 1.46 6.60 1.04
C ARG A 363 0.43 5.83 1.87
N LEU A 364 0.92 5.15 2.89
CA LEU A 364 0.09 4.55 3.93
C LEU A 364 -0.61 5.62 4.78
N GLY A 365 -1.71 5.23 5.42
CA GLY A 365 -2.42 6.03 6.42
C GLY A 365 -3.93 5.92 6.27
N LEU A 366 -4.64 6.05 7.38
CA LEU A 366 -6.11 6.13 7.36
C LEU A 366 -6.61 7.39 6.65
N ASP A 367 -5.79 8.44 6.57
CA ASP A 367 -6.13 9.68 5.88
C ASP A 367 -6.02 9.61 4.34
N THR A 368 -5.40 8.55 3.80
CA THR A 368 -5.16 8.38 2.37
C THR A 368 -5.80 7.10 1.80
N MET A 369 -5.95 6.07 2.63
CA MET A 369 -6.57 4.79 2.24
C MET A 369 -8.02 4.72 2.74
N ALA A 370 -8.95 4.31 1.87
CA ALA A 370 -10.38 4.32 2.17
C ALA A 370 -10.84 3.15 3.07
N ASP A 371 -11.93 3.34 3.83
CA ASP A 371 -12.56 2.26 4.62
C ASP A 371 -13.47 1.37 3.75
N ASP A 372 -13.09 0.12 3.58
CA ASP A 372 -13.92 -0.96 3.05
C ASP A 372 -14.56 -1.73 4.24
N PRO A 373 -15.86 -1.54 4.50
CA PRO A 373 -16.54 -2.20 5.62
C PRO A 373 -16.71 -3.71 5.41
N TYR A 374 -16.71 -4.21 4.17
CA TYR A 374 -16.73 -5.65 3.92
C TYR A 374 -15.37 -6.28 4.20
N ARG A 375 -14.26 -5.55 3.98
CA ARG A 375 -12.93 -6.01 4.37
C ARG A 375 -12.79 -6.13 5.89
N SER A 376 -13.41 -5.21 6.64
CA SER A 376 -13.56 -5.29 8.10
C SER A 376 -14.42 -6.49 8.52
N LEU A 377 -15.59 -6.65 7.88
CA LEU A 377 -16.52 -7.75 8.15
C LEU A 377 -15.85 -9.12 7.96
N VAL A 378 -15.19 -9.35 6.83
CA VAL A 378 -14.54 -10.63 6.55
C VAL A 378 -13.43 -10.93 7.56
N TYR A 379 -12.65 -9.94 8.00
CA TYR A 379 -11.65 -10.14 9.05
C TYR A 379 -12.25 -10.71 10.34
N LEU A 380 -13.47 -10.29 10.69
CA LEU A 380 -14.21 -10.77 11.87
C LEU A 380 -14.82 -12.16 11.67
N THR A 381 -14.91 -12.67 10.43
CA THR A 381 -15.44 -14.00 10.12
C THR A 381 -14.39 -15.11 10.15
N ARG A 382 -13.12 -14.80 10.43
CA ARG A 382 -12.05 -15.80 10.52
C ARG A 382 -12.41 -16.91 11.51
N ASP A 383 -12.00 -18.13 11.19
CA ASP A 383 -12.28 -19.38 11.92
C ASP A 383 -13.75 -19.81 11.93
N MET A 384 -14.69 -18.92 11.57
CA MET A 384 -16.10 -19.23 11.36
C MET A 384 -16.39 -19.50 9.87
N GLY A 385 -16.25 -18.45 9.04
CA GLY A 385 -16.56 -18.46 7.61
C GLY A 385 -15.45 -19.06 6.74
N TYR A 386 -14.20 -18.81 7.13
CA TYR A 386 -13.02 -19.27 6.40
C TYR A 386 -11.81 -19.41 7.34
N ASP A 387 -10.88 -20.28 6.98
CA ASP A 387 -9.55 -20.39 7.56
C ASP A 387 -8.60 -19.51 6.73
N ASN A 388 -7.80 -18.68 7.39
CA ASN A 388 -6.86 -17.77 6.72
C ASN A 388 -5.47 -18.38 6.52
N ALA A 389 -5.27 -19.66 6.81
CA ALA A 389 -4.05 -20.39 6.55
C ALA A 389 -4.00 -20.86 5.09
N ASN A 390 -2.88 -20.57 4.42
CA ASN A 390 -2.61 -20.99 3.05
C ASN A 390 -3.68 -20.56 2.03
N VAL A 391 -4.29 -19.39 2.22
CA VAL A 391 -5.23 -18.80 1.28
C VAL A 391 -4.52 -18.01 0.19
N GLN A 392 -5.18 -17.84 -0.95
CA GLN A 392 -4.70 -16.98 -2.04
C GLN A 392 -4.56 -15.52 -1.60
N GLU A 393 -3.63 -14.79 -2.22
CA GLU A 393 -3.53 -13.33 -2.09
C GLU A 393 -4.88 -12.62 -2.30
N PHE A 394 -5.12 -11.61 -1.45
CA PHE A 394 -6.37 -10.83 -1.38
C PHE A 394 -7.63 -11.63 -1.02
N ALA A 395 -7.52 -12.80 -0.38
CA ALA A 395 -8.68 -13.63 -0.01
C ALA A 395 -9.79 -12.86 0.71
N GLU A 396 -9.47 -12.01 1.69
CA GLU A 396 -10.51 -11.25 2.39
C GLU A 396 -11.23 -10.24 1.49
N PHE A 397 -10.54 -9.67 0.51
CA PHE A 397 -11.14 -8.74 -0.44
C PHE A 397 -12.06 -9.47 -1.42
N TYR A 398 -11.65 -10.64 -1.92
CA TYR A 398 -12.52 -11.44 -2.78
C TYR A 398 -13.77 -11.93 -2.05
N TRP A 399 -13.65 -12.40 -0.81
CA TRP A 399 -14.82 -12.69 0.03
C TRP A 399 -15.70 -11.45 0.22
N GLY A 400 -15.08 -10.28 0.44
CA GLY A 400 -15.80 -9.02 0.54
C GLY A 400 -16.55 -8.65 -0.73
N LEU A 401 -15.96 -8.82 -1.91
CA LEU A 401 -16.63 -8.60 -3.20
C LEU A 401 -17.82 -9.56 -3.38
N TRP A 402 -17.62 -10.83 -3.00
CA TRP A 402 -18.66 -11.84 -3.11
C TRP A 402 -19.83 -11.57 -2.16
N LEU A 403 -19.57 -11.23 -0.89
CA LEU A 403 -20.60 -10.95 0.11
C LEU A 403 -21.53 -9.79 -0.31
N ARG A 404 -20.97 -8.74 -0.91
CA ARG A 404 -21.74 -7.62 -1.51
C ARG A 404 -22.79 -8.11 -2.51
N GLN A 405 -22.47 -9.17 -3.25
CA GLN A 405 -23.33 -9.73 -4.30
C GLN A 405 -24.33 -10.76 -3.75
N GLN A 406 -24.08 -11.37 -2.59
CA GLN A 406 -24.96 -12.37 -1.98
C GLN A 406 -26.13 -11.79 -1.18
N GLY A 407 -26.32 -10.47 -1.20
CA GLY A 407 -27.41 -9.82 -0.47
C GLY A 407 -27.09 -9.54 1.00
N ILE A 408 -25.84 -9.72 1.44
CA ILE A 408 -25.35 -9.14 2.70
C ILE A 408 -25.17 -7.64 2.46
N ASP A 409 -26.21 -6.87 2.77
CA ASP A 409 -26.20 -5.41 2.70
C ASP A 409 -25.71 -4.86 4.04
N ILE A 410 -24.43 -4.47 4.09
CA ILE A 410 -23.78 -3.93 5.30
C ILE A 410 -24.55 -2.77 5.94
N HIS A 411 -25.30 -1.99 5.15
CA HIS A 411 -26.04 -0.83 5.65
C HIS A 411 -27.30 -1.18 6.45
N ARG A 412 -27.72 -2.45 6.46
CA ARG A 412 -28.83 -2.93 7.29
C ARG A 412 -28.43 -3.22 8.73
N TYR A 413 -27.13 -3.26 9.00
CA TYR A 413 -26.60 -3.52 10.32
C TYR A 413 -26.14 -2.22 10.97
N ASN A 414 -26.35 -2.10 12.27
CA ASN A 414 -25.71 -1.10 13.10
C ASN A 414 -24.35 -1.63 13.54
N LEU A 415 -23.29 -1.18 12.88
CA LEU A 415 -21.91 -1.60 13.18
C LEU A 415 -21.37 -1.03 14.51
N GLN A 416 -22.17 -0.28 15.26
CA GLN A 416 -21.86 0.15 16.63
C GLN A 416 -22.65 -0.62 17.69
N ASP A 417 -23.60 -1.47 17.29
CA ASP A 417 -24.36 -2.32 18.19
C ASP A 417 -23.68 -3.68 18.31
N LEU A 418 -23.33 -4.06 19.54
CA LEU A 418 -22.69 -5.35 19.88
C LEU A 418 -23.66 -6.33 20.52
N SER A 419 -24.97 -6.08 20.43
CA SER A 419 -26.00 -7.01 20.91
C SER A 419 -25.75 -8.42 20.35
N PRO A 420 -25.74 -9.45 21.20
CA PRO A 420 -25.42 -10.80 20.78
C PRO A 420 -26.30 -11.30 19.63
N ALA A 421 -25.68 -12.04 18.72
CA ALA A 421 -26.31 -12.78 17.65
C ALA A 421 -25.77 -14.21 17.69
N ALA A 422 -26.60 -15.21 17.42
CA ALA A 422 -26.21 -16.63 17.54
C ALA A 422 -26.67 -17.47 16.34
N VAL A 423 -26.00 -18.62 16.19
CA VAL A 423 -26.36 -19.71 15.27
C VAL A 423 -26.93 -20.85 16.09
N ILE A 424 -27.99 -21.50 15.61
CA ILE A 424 -28.46 -22.79 16.14
C ILE A 424 -27.86 -23.91 15.30
N VAL A 425 -27.17 -24.83 15.96
CA VAL A 425 -26.58 -26.02 15.36
C VAL A 425 -27.43 -27.25 15.67
N ASN A 426 -28.06 -27.84 14.65
CA ASN A 426 -28.86 -29.07 14.74
C ASN A 426 -28.29 -30.15 13.82
N GLY A 427 -27.45 -31.02 14.37
CA GLY A 427 -26.69 -31.98 13.55
C GLY A 427 -25.68 -31.23 12.67
N SER A 428 -25.82 -31.31 11.35
CA SER A 428 -25.02 -30.53 10.39
C SER A 428 -25.70 -29.25 9.89
N ALA A 429 -26.94 -28.98 10.33
CA ALA A 429 -27.66 -27.78 9.93
C ALA A 429 -27.27 -26.62 10.85
N GLU A 430 -26.88 -25.51 10.24
CA GLU A 430 -26.52 -24.26 10.90
C GLU A 430 -27.51 -23.18 10.43
N THR A 431 -28.28 -22.62 11.37
CA THR A 431 -29.34 -21.64 11.07
C THR A 431 -29.28 -20.46 12.02
N ILE A 432 -29.74 -19.30 11.58
CA ILE A 432 -29.82 -18.11 12.43
C ILE A 432 -30.74 -18.36 13.64
N ASP A 433 -30.27 -18.02 14.84
CA ASP A 433 -31.14 -17.93 16.02
C ASP A 433 -31.96 -16.63 15.98
N ALA A 434 -33.22 -16.74 15.55
CA ALA A 434 -34.14 -15.61 15.44
C ALA A 434 -34.52 -14.97 16.79
N SER A 435 -34.14 -15.56 17.93
CA SER A 435 -34.32 -14.95 19.26
C SER A 435 -33.23 -13.93 19.61
N THR A 436 -32.15 -13.88 18.81
CA THR A 436 -31.01 -12.97 18.99
C THR A 436 -31.04 -11.80 18.01
N SER A 437 -30.09 -10.87 18.10
CA SER A 437 -30.09 -9.69 17.23
C SER A 437 -30.03 -10.05 15.75
N ALA A 438 -30.81 -9.32 14.95
CA ALA A 438 -30.82 -9.42 13.49
C ALA A 438 -30.10 -8.23 12.81
N THR A 439 -29.71 -7.21 13.59
CA THR A 439 -29.20 -5.94 13.04
C THR A 439 -27.92 -5.46 13.71
N SER A 440 -27.38 -6.16 14.70
CA SER A 440 -26.10 -5.77 15.34
C SER A 440 -24.91 -6.06 14.43
N TYR A 441 -23.73 -5.54 14.79
CA TYR A 441 -22.48 -5.94 14.15
C TYR A 441 -22.23 -7.45 14.30
N VAL A 442 -22.59 -8.02 15.46
CA VAL A 442 -22.50 -9.47 15.69
C VAL A 442 -23.38 -10.24 14.71
N ALA A 443 -24.58 -9.73 14.41
CA ALA A 443 -25.47 -10.30 13.40
C ALA A 443 -24.84 -10.23 12.01
N ALA A 444 -24.19 -9.12 11.64
CA ALA A 444 -23.48 -9.00 10.37
C ALA A 444 -22.38 -10.06 10.23
N VAL A 445 -21.56 -10.25 11.28
CA VAL A 445 -20.48 -11.26 11.29
C VAL A 445 -21.05 -12.66 11.19
N ARG A 446 -22.09 -12.98 11.97
CA ARG A 446 -22.81 -14.26 11.91
C ARG A 446 -23.33 -14.55 10.50
N ASP A 447 -24.05 -13.59 9.91
CA ASP A 447 -24.72 -13.77 8.64
C ASP A 447 -23.72 -13.91 7.49
N ALA A 448 -22.63 -13.13 7.53
CA ALA A 448 -21.53 -13.26 6.58
C ALA A 448 -20.81 -14.61 6.71
N ALA A 449 -20.47 -15.03 7.93
CA ALA A 449 -19.83 -16.32 8.16
C ALA A 449 -20.71 -17.48 7.69
N LEU A 450 -22.01 -17.47 8.02
CA LEU A 450 -22.96 -18.47 7.53
C LEU A 450 -23.04 -18.49 6.00
N ALA A 451 -23.13 -17.31 5.36
CA ALA A 451 -23.14 -17.22 3.90
C ALA A 451 -21.88 -17.83 3.29
N MET A 452 -20.69 -17.50 3.81
CA MET A 452 -19.41 -18.05 3.34
C MET A 452 -19.36 -19.57 3.48
N ARG A 453 -19.81 -20.13 4.61
CA ARG A 453 -19.88 -21.60 4.82
C ARG A 453 -20.88 -22.28 3.90
N GLN A 454 -21.99 -21.61 3.58
CA GLN A 454 -23.05 -22.13 2.71
C GLN A 454 -22.80 -21.93 1.21
N ALA A 455 -21.76 -21.17 0.84
CA ALA A 455 -21.32 -21.08 -0.54
C ALA A 455 -21.02 -22.47 -1.11
N THR A 456 -21.29 -22.69 -2.41
CA THR A 456 -21.04 -24.02 -3.01
C THR A 456 -19.53 -24.30 -3.02
N PRO A 457 -19.05 -25.41 -2.42
CA PRO A 457 -17.61 -25.72 -2.42
C PRO A 457 -17.03 -25.84 -3.82
N GLY A 458 -15.80 -25.34 -4.02
CA GLY A 458 -15.15 -25.24 -5.32
C GLY A 458 -15.81 -24.30 -6.34
N SER A 459 -16.87 -23.57 -5.98
CA SER A 459 -17.53 -22.64 -6.90
C SER A 459 -16.73 -21.37 -7.11
N LEU A 460 -16.87 -20.77 -8.30
CA LEU A 460 -16.26 -19.48 -8.60
C LEU A 460 -17.00 -18.37 -7.85
N ILE A 461 -16.24 -17.59 -7.08
CA ILE A 461 -16.72 -16.39 -6.39
C ILE A 461 -16.23 -15.10 -7.07
N TYR A 462 -15.15 -15.22 -7.85
CA TYR A 462 -14.61 -14.20 -8.74
C TYR A 462 -13.96 -14.93 -9.93
N PRO A 463 -13.83 -14.32 -11.13
CA PRO A 463 -13.16 -14.97 -12.27
C PRO A 463 -11.80 -15.58 -11.91
N GLY A 464 -11.68 -16.91 -12.02
CA GLY A 464 -10.47 -17.66 -11.71
C GLY A 464 -10.20 -17.90 -10.21
N VAL A 465 -11.10 -17.48 -9.32
CA VAL A 465 -10.97 -17.65 -7.87
C VAL A 465 -12.16 -18.44 -7.33
N THR A 466 -11.85 -19.53 -6.63
CA THR A 466 -12.81 -20.46 -6.03
C THR A 466 -12.94 -20.29 -4.53
N THR A 467 -14.02 -20.80 -3.94
CA THR A 467 -14.18 -20.82 -2.47
C THR A 467 -13.06 -21.59 -1.76
N ASP A 468 -12.57 -22.68 -2.37
CA ASP A 468 -11.47 -23.50 -1.82
C ASP A 468 -10.16 -22.71 -1.74
N GLN A 469 -9.84 -21.92 -2.77
CA GLN A 469 -8.65 -21.05 -2.78
C GLN A 469 -8.70 -19.94 -1.72
N LEU A 470 -9.90 -19.62 -1.23
CA LEU A 470 -10.09 -18.64 -0.16
C LEU A 470 -10.33 -19.27 1.22
N GLY A 471 -10.04 -20.55 1.38
CA GLY A 471 -10.05 -21.22 2.67
C GLY A 471 -11.45 -21.40 3.26
N GLN A 472 -12.49 -21.52 2.42
CA GLN A 472 -13.87 -21.74 2.88
C GLN A 472 -13.94 -22.81 3.98
N ASN A 473 -14.49 -22.44 5.13
CA ASN A 473 -14.66 -23.40 6.22
C ASN A 473 -15.95 -24.20 5.99
N THR A 474 -15.81 -25.49 5.67
CA THR A 474 -16.94 -26.43 5.49
C THR A 474 -16.97 -27.51 6.57
N ALA A 475 -16.02 -27.47 7.51
CA ALA A 475 -15.95 -28.45 8.60
C ALA A 475 -17.14 -28.25 9.55
N PRO A 476 -17.82 -29.33 10.00
CA PRO A 476 -18.92 -29.21 10.95
C PRO A 476 -18.47 -28.51 12.23
N MET A 477 -19.16 -27.43 12.60
CA MET A 477 -18.92 -26.70 13.85
C MET A 477 -19.93 -27.12 14.91
N LYS A 478 -19.50 -27.20 16.18
CA LYS A 478 -20.43 -27.43 17.29
C LYS A 478 -21.06 -26.10 17.70
N GLN A 479 -22.22 -26.18 18.36
CA GLN A 479 -22.88 -25.02 18.97
C GLN A 479 -21.91 -24.18 19.81
N LYS A 480 -21.14 -24.84 20.68
CA LYS A 480 -20.16 -24.18 21.54
C LYS A 480 -19.10 -23.42 20.74
N ASP A 481 -18.62 -23.96 19.62
CA ASP A 481 -17.57 -23.34 18.82
C ASP A 481 -18.07 -22.03 18.19
N TRP A 482 -19.33 -22.01 17.72
CA TRP A 482 -20.00 -20.78 17.27
C TRP A 482 -20.18 -19.76 18.38
N ASP A 483 -20.69 -20.19 19.55
CA ASP A 483 -20.94 -19.32 20.68
C ASP A 483 -19.64 -18.69 21.21
N ASP A 484 -18.57 -19.48 21.32
CA ASP A 484 -17.25 -19.03 21.75
C ASP A 484 -16.64 -18.06 20.75
N LEU A 485 -16.62 -18.38 19.45
CA LEU A 485 -16.02 -17.49 18.44
C LEU A 485 -16.75 -16.16 18.33
N LEU A 486 -18.09 -16.17 18.25
CA LEU A 486 -18.86 -14.93 18.22
C LEU A 486 -18.64 -14.11 19.50
N LYS A 487 -18.59 -14.75 20.67
CA LYS A 487 -18.35 -14.03 21.94
C LYS A 487 -16.93 -13.49 22.03
N GLU A 488 -15.94 -14.36 21.96
CA GLU A 488 -14.54 -14.06 22.28
C GLU A 488 -13.86 -13.22 21.21
N GLU A 489 -14.14 -13.50 19.92
CA GLU A 489 -13.47 -12.80 18.81
C GLU A 489 -14.22 -11.54 18.37
N VAL A 490 -15.53 -11.43 18.63
CA VAL A 490 -16.34 -10.31 18.12
C VAL A 490 -16.73 -9.33 19.24
N TRP A 491 -17.60 -9.73 20.17
CA TRP A 491 -18.38 -8.74 20.93
C TRP A 491 -18.09 -8.63 22.42
N GLN A 492 -17.44 -9.61 23.06
CA GLN A 492 -17.24 -9.53 24.51
C GLN A 492 -16.44 -8.29 24.91
N ASP A 493 -16.74 -7.74 26.07
CA ASP A 493 -15.97 -6.66 26.67
C ASP A 493 -14.68 -7.16 27.35
N ASP A 494 -13.88 -6.20 27.84
CA ASP A 494 -12.61 -6.46 28.51
C ASP A 494 -12.69 -6.80 30.01
N ALA A 495 -13.89 -7.09 30.51
CA ALA A 495 -14.12 -7.42 31.92
C ALA A 495 -14.90 -8.73 32.08
N ARG A 496 -14.37 -9.67 32.85
CA ARG A 496 -15.07 -10.94 33.08
C ARG A 496 -16.32 -10.71 33.92
N GLU A 497 -17.47 -11.13 33.40
CA GLU A 497 -18.80 -10.96 34.03
C GLU A 497 -18.86 -11.44 35.51
N SER A 498 -18.14 -12.49 35.87
CA SER A 498 -18.24 -13.10 37.21
C SER A 498 -17.48 -12.40 38.33
N ASP A 499 -16.43 -11.64 38.02
CA ASP A 499 -15.53 -11.04 39.03
C ASP A 499 -14.87 -9.73 38.59
N ASN A 500 -15.25 -9.18 37.44
CA ASN A 500 -14.67 -7.98 36.85
C ASN A 500 -13.14 -8.08 36.58
N ARG A 501 -12.62 -9.30 36.46
CA ARG A 501 -11.20 -9.53 36.11
C ARG A 501 -10.94 -9.09 34.67
N TYR A 502 -9.91 -8.28 34.47
CA TYR A 502 -9.49 -7.81 33.16
C TYR A 502 -9.14 -8.99 32.23
N ARG A 503 -9.70 -8.95 31.02
CA ARG A 503 -9.49 -9.89 29.92
C ARG A 503 -9.36 -9.10 28.60
N ASN A 504 -9.14 -9.80 27.50
CA ASN A 504 -9.19 -9.15 26.19
C ASN A 504 -10.65 -9.02 25.76
N GLY A 505 -11.04 -7.83 25.30
CA GLY A 505 -12.29 -7.67 24.55
C GLY A 505 -12.20 -8.31 23.15
N GLY A 506 -13.36 -8.52 22.54
CA GLY A 506 -13.45 -8.95 21.15
C GLY A 506 -12.99 -7.87 20.18
N LYS A 507 -12.67 -8.25 18.95
CA LYS A 507 -12.15 -7.33 17.91
C LYS A 507 -13.17 -6.23 17.58
N ALA A 508 -14.45 -6.58 17.41
CA ALA A 508 -15.49 -5.59 17.13
C ALA A 508 -15.78 -4.70 18.34
N TRP A 509 -15.61 -5.19 19.58
CA TRP A 509 -15.69 -4.36 20.79
C TRP A 509 -14.64 -3.25 20.80
N TYR A 510 -13.38 -3.60 20.57
CA TYR A 510 -12.30 -2.60 20.45
C TYR A 510 -12.53 -1.65 19.27
N ALA A 511 -12.92 -2.18 18.11
CA ALA A 511 -13.13 -1.38 16.91
C ALA A 511 -14.27 -0.36 17.09
N THR A 512 -15.40 -0.80 17.65
CA THR A 512 -16.55 0.05 17.98
C THR A 512 -16.15 1.14 18.97
N GLY A 513 -15.40 0.77 20.02
CA GLY A 513 -14.89 1.74 20.99
C GLY A 513 -13.96 2.78 20.37
N TYR A 514 -13.08 2.38 19.46
CA TYR A 514 -12.22 3.34 18.76
C TYR A 514 -13.01 4.25 17.81
N ARG A 515 -14.02 3.74 17.09
CA ARG A 515 -14.88 4.58 16.24
C ARG A 515 -15.62 5.64 17.05
N LEU A 516 -16.08 5.29 18.24
CA LEU A 516 -16.85 6.18 19.10
C LEU A 516 -15.98 7.16 19.89
N CYS A 517 -14.86 6.68 20.43
CA CYS A 517 -14.06 7.41 21.40
C CYS A 517 -12.63 7.71 20.96
N GLY A 518 -12.14 7.15 19.85
CA GLY A 518 -10.72 7.17 19.50
C GLY A 518 -9.86 6.34 20.46
N ALA A 519 -8.56 6.65 20.55
CA ALA A 519 -7.62 5.90 21.39
C ALA A 519 -7.96 6.02 22.89
N PRO A 520 -8.01 4.91 23.66
CA PRO A 520 -8.24 4.98 25.10
C PRO A 520 -7.22 5.85 25.85
N ALA A 521 -5.95 5.84 25.44
CA ALA A 521 -4.89 6.64 26.06
C ALA A 521 -5.20 8.14 26.11
N THR A 522 -5.95 8.66 25.14
CA THR A 522 -6.34 10.08 25.06
C THR A 522 -7.79 10.32 25.46
N ASN A 523 -8.65 9.30 25.43
CA ASN A 523 -10.10 9.42 25.64
C ASN A 523 -10.65 8.43 26.68
N GLY A 524 -9.89 8.13 27.74
CA GLY A 524 -10.25 7.13 28.75
C GLY A 524 -11.65 7.31 29.36
N GLN A 525 -12.09 8.56 29.60
CA GLN A 525 -13.43 8.85 30.12
C GLN A 525 -14.55 8.42 29.16
N CYS A 526 -14.42 8.71 27.86
CA CYS A 526 -15.41 8.25 26.86
C CYS A 526 -15.52 6.72 26.86
N TRP A 527 -14.38 6.03 26.94
CA TRP A 527 -14.36 4.57 27.04
C TRP A 527 -15.07 4.07 28.30
N LEU A 528 -14.84 4.69 29.46
CA LEU A 528 -15.49 4.33 30.73
C LEU A 528 -17.02 4.54 30.70
N GLU A 529 -17.48 5.57 29.99
CA GLU A 529 -18.91 5.93 29.94
C GLU A 529 -19.68 5.15 28.86
N GLN A 530 -19.05 4.86 27.71
CA GLN A 530 -19.75 4.39 26.51
C GLN A 530 -19.45 2.92 26.17
N ILE A 531 -18.28 2.38 26.57
CA ILE A 531 -17.75 1.12 26.02
C ILE A 531 -17.46 0.08 27.10
N ILE A 532 -16.84 0.50 28.20
CA ILE A 532 -16.44 -0.36 29.30
C ILE A 532 -17.65 -0.63 30.19
N VAL A 533 -17.92 -1.90 30.43
CA VAL A 533 -18.99 -2.35 31.33
C VAL A 533 -18.37 -2.68 32.69
N ASN A 534 -18.96 -2.16 33.77
CA ASN A 534 -18.65 -2.59 35.13
C ASN A 534 -19.70 -3.60 35.61
N HIS A 535 -19.35 -4.89 35.54
CA HIS A 535 -20.26 -5.98 35.88
C HIS A 535 -20.63 -6.10 37.36
N GLN A 536 -19.93 -5.38 38.25
CA GLN A 536 -20.25 -5.32 39.69
C GLN A 536 -21.29 -4.24 40.03
N LEU A 537 -21.50 -3.26 39.16
CA LEU A 537 -22.51 -2.21 39.33
C LEU A 537 -23.83 -2.55 38.62
N SER A 538 -23.82 -3.55 37.74
CA SER A 538 -24.97 -4.00 36.96
C SER A 538 -25.73 -5.19 37.56
N GLN A 539 -25.24 -5.76 38.67
CA GLN A 539 -25.94 -6.72 39.54
C GLN A 539 -26.42 -6.04 40.80
#